data_AF-A0A0Q5MXZ7-F1
#
_entry.id   AF-A0A0Q5MXZ7-F1
#
_cell.length_a   1.000
_cell.length_b   1.000
_cell.length_c   1.000
_cell.angle_alpha   90.00
_cell.angle_beta   90.00
_cell.angle_gamma   90.00
#
_symmetry.space_group_name_H-M   'P 1'
#
loop_
_entity.id
_entity.type
_entity.pdbx_description
1 polymer ?
#
loop_
_entity_poly.entity_id
_entity_poly.type
_entity_poly.pdbx_seq_one_letter_code
_entity_poly.pdbx_strand_id
1 'polypeptide(L)'
;MTDSAPTPPLPDDMSGAITVRRDEDVAPSLASPWREVRIGFVVPESSTSAAHDVRHLLPEPELHWAPGLRRGTLAVLPQPAALTRVLLDWEWSVAAADFTVHSFDDEPFSRDERAALEAWLRGAATRLQLLDGAVDAAVDRAVTDVASGVDESAPPAGVADGPLAWAVLGTRVSVPDAGSAHSRVDVALPDGADPGWEVFVDAATGERLGFRRTLDEAGEAYAFSYLVADHVDDVSPDDLRHWHDQHIHRQLLADDVRQAYVHLLAGLDAPVSVTYSG
;
A
#
# COMPACT_ATOMS: atom_id res chain seq x y z
N MET A 1 10.02 -30.76 28.97
CA MET A 1 10.34 -29.50 29.64
C MET A 1 11.49 -28.88 28.84
N THR A 2 11.14 -28.02 27.89
CA THR A 2 12.12 -27.29 27.08
C THR A 2 12.61 -26.10 27.90
N ASP A 3 13.90 -26.11 28.20
CA ASP A 3 14.61 -25.07 28.92
C ASP A 3 14.60 -23.81 28.04
N SER A 4 13.90 -22.76 28.48
CA SER A 4 13.86 -21.48 27.77
C SER A 4 15.17 -20.76 28.06
N ALA A 5 15.99 -20.54 27.05
CA ALA A 5 17.23 -19.79 27.19
C ALA A 5 16.93 -18.38 27.78
N PRO A 6 17.76 -17.88 28.70
CA PRO A 6 17.56 -16.56 29.29
C PRO A 6 17.67 -15.50 28.18
N THR A 7 16.63 -14.66 28.11
CA THR A 7 16.57 -13.52 27.18
C THR A 7 17.74 -12.57 27.45
N PRO A 8 18.45 -12.09 26.41
CA PRO A 8 19.55 -11.15 26.59
C PRO A 8 19.05 -9.83 27.24
N PRO A 9 19.82 -9.25 28.17
CA PRO A 9 19.46 -7.99 28.81
C PRO A 9 19.52 -6.83 27.82
N LEU A 10 18.60 -5.87 27.98
CA LEU A 10 18.56 -4.64 27.20
C LEU A 10 19.79 -3.75 27.52
N PRO A 11 20.34 -2.98 26.56
CA PRO A 11 21.45 -2.06 26.80
C PRO A 11 21.08 -0.91 27.76
N ASP A 12 22.02 -0.51 28.62
CA ASP A 12 21.82 0.39 29.77
C ASP A 12 21.75 1.90 29.43
N ASP A 13 22.05 2.34 28.19
CA ASP A 13 22.20 3.77 27.86
C ASP A 13 21.00 4.31 27.06
N MET A 14 19.83 4.38 27.71
CA MET A 14 18.53 4.65 27.08
C MET A 14 17.53 5.34 28.04
N SER A 15 17.94 6.40 28.75
CA SER A 15 17.05 7.06 29.75
C SER A 15 15.77 7.70 29.19
N GLY A 16 15.64 7.81 27.86
CA GLY A 16 14.45 8.27 27.14
C GLY A 16 13.93 7.30 26.07
N ALA A 17 14.33 6.03 26.12
CA ALA A 17 13.94 5.05 25.11
C ALA A 17 13.12 3.90 25.71
N ILE A 18 12.18 3.39 24.93
CA ILE A 18 11.41 2.20 25.27
C ILE A 18 11.77 1.11 24.28
N THR A 19 12.04 -0.09 24.77
CA THR A 19 12.17 -1.29 23.94
C THR A 19 10.97 -2.19 24.17
N VAL A 20 10.23 -2.46 23.11
CA VAL A 20 9.03 -3.30 23.12
C VAL A 20 9.37 -4.62 22.45
N ARG A 21 8.99 -5.75 23.07
CA ARG A 21 9.20 -7.06 22.43
C ARG A 21 8.30 -7.18 21.20
N ARG A 22 8.73 -7.93 20.19
CA ARG A 22 7.97 -8.09 18.96
C ARG A 22 6.57 -8.67 19.17
N ASP A 23 6.40 -9.57 20.13
CA ASP A 23 5.12 -10.18 20.51
C ASP A 23 4.22 -9.24 21.31
N GLU A 24 4.77 -8.17 21.88
CA GLU A 24 4.06 -7.09 22.57
C GLU A 24 3.81 -5.87 21.67
N ASP A 25 4.62 -5.74 20.61
CA ASP A 25 4.45 -4.78 19.50
C ASP A 25 3.66 -5.41 18.35
N VAL A 26 2.51 -6.01 18.68
CA VAL A 26 1.57 -6.50 17.68
C VAL A 26 0.99 -5.28 16.97
N ALA A 27 1.63 -4.85 15.89
CA ALA A 27 1.05 -3.90 14.96
C ALA A 27 -0.21 -4.54 14.34
N PRO A 28 -1.36 -3.86 14.30
CA PRO A 28 -1.73 -2.64 15.00
C PRO A 28 -2.70 -2.95 16.17
N SER A 29 -2.19 -2.92 17.39
CA SER A 29 -2.95 -3.16 18.64
C SER A 29 -3.47 -1.87 19.27
N LEU A 30 -2.91 -0.71 18.93
CA LEU A 30 -3.38 0.63 19.31
C LEU A 30 -4.39 1.20 18.29
N ALA A 31 -5.21 0.32 17.72
CA ALA A 31 -6.04 0.60 16.56
C ALA A 31 -6.99 1.77 16.79
N SER A 32 -6.79 2.83 16.02
CA SER A 32 -7.79 3.86 15.79
C SER A 32 -9.08 3.21 15.27
N PRO A 33 -10.25 3.80 15.57
CA PRO A 33 -11.51 3.25 15.12
C PRO A 33 -11.53 3.10 13.60
N TRP A 34 -12.17 2.04 13.14
CA TRP A 34 -12.40 1.81 11.72
C TRP A 34 -13.16 2.98 11.10
N ARG A 35 -12.72 3.42 9.92
CA ARG A 35 -13.31 4.50 9.13
C ARG A 35 -13.54 4.03 7.70
N GLU A 36 -14.63 4.50 7.12
CA GLU A 36 -14.93 4.33 5.70
C GLU A 36 -14.64 5.65 4.99
N VAL A 37 -13.83 5.61 3.92
CA VAL A 37 -13.45 6.78 3.13
C VAL A 37 -13.84 6.59 1.67
N ARG A 38 -14.17 7.68 1.00
CA ARG A 38 -14.62 7.69 -0.40
C ARG A 38 -13.60 8.42 -1.26
N ILE A 39 -12.98 7.69 -2.19
CA ILE A 39 -11.88 8.19 -3.03
C ILE A 39 -12.34 8.31 -4.48
N GLY A 40 -12.21 9.49 -5.06
CA GLY A 40 -12.56 9.78 -6.45
C GLY A 40 -11.36 9.66 -7.39
N PHE A 41 -11.58 9.10 -8.57
CA PHE A 41 -10.58 8.92 -9.62
C PHE A 41 -11.11 9.45 -10.96
N VAL A 42 -10.29 10.23 -11.67
CA VAL A 42 -10.56 10.54 -13.08
C VAL A 42 -10.04 9.37 -13.91
N VAL A 43 -10.94 8.74 -14.65
CA VAL A 43 -10.63 7.54 -15.44
C VAL A 43 -10.80 7.89 -16.92
N PRO A 44 -9.84 7.58 -17.80
CA PRO A 44 -10.00 7.82 -19.24
C PRO A 44 -11.22 7.10 -19.79
N GLU A 45 -11.94 7.69 -20.75
CA GLU A 45 -13.09 7.02 -21.40
C GLU A 45 -12.71 5.64 -21.96
N SER A 46 -11.50 5.53 -22.52
CA SER A 46 -10.95 4.28 -23.05
C SER A 46 -10.83 3.14 -22.02
N SER A 47 -10.86 3.45 -20.72
CA SER A 47 -10.84 2.45 -19.65
C SER A 47 -12.23 1.91 -19.36
N THR A 48 -13.28 2.71 -19.50
CA THR A 48 -14.64 2.34 -19.02
C THR A 48 -15.21 1.07 -19.66
N SER A 49 -14.87 0.80 -20.92
CA SER A 49 -15.26 -0.42 -21.63
C SER A 49 -14.08 -1.34 -21.94
N ALA A 50 -12.89 -1.09 -21.37
CA ALA A 50 -11.67 -1.80 -21.77
C ALA A 50 -11.74 -3.31 -21.53
N ALA A 51 -12.40 -3.73 -20.43
CA ALA A 51 -12.54 -5.14 -20.08
C ALA A 51 -13.83 -5.77 -20.62
N HIS A 52 -14.63 -5.07 -21.45
CA HIS A 52 -15.96 -5.52 -21.85
C HIS A 52 -15.96 -6.94 -22.44
N ASP A 53 -15.01 -7.21 -23.34
CA ASP A 53 -14.93 -8.48 -24.06
C ASP A 53 -14.38 -9.64 -23.21
N VAL A 54 -13.74 -9.35 -22.07
CA VAL A 54 -13.10 -10.37 -21.22
C VAL A 54 -13.72 -10.49 -19.83
N ARG A 55 -14.61 -9.56 -19.43
CA ARG A 55 -15.20 -9.53 -18.09
C ARG A 55 -15.91 -10.84 -17.73
N HIS A 56 -16.53 -11.50 -18.70
CA HIS A 56 -17.20 -12.78 -18.49
C HIS A 56 -16.24 -13.95 -18.19
N LEU A 57 -14.95 -13.79 -18.48
CA LEU A 57 -13.89 -14.76 -18.18
C LEU A 57 -13.24 -14.55 -16.81
N LEU A 58 -13.60 -13.45 -16.13
CA LEU A 58 -12.92 -12.93 -14.96
C LEU A 58 -13.92 -12.73 -13.79
N PRO A 59 -14.39 -13.82 -13.15
CA PRO A 59 -15.35 -13.74 -12.05
C PRO A 59 -14.69 -13.29 -10.74
N GLU A 60 -14.80 -12.00 -10.41
CA GLU A 60 -14.13 -11.36 -9.24
C GLU A 60 -12.60 -11.29 -9.42
N PRO A 61 -12.11 -10.56 -10.44
CA PRO A 61 -10.70 -10.54 -10.76
C PRO A 61 -9.91 -9.71 -9.75
N GLU A 62 -8.75 -10.25 -9.35
CA GLU A 62 -7.72 -9.48 -8.65
C GLU A 62 -6.57 -9.16 -9.59
N LEU A 63 -6.38 -7.87 -9.87
CA LEU A 63 -5.33 -7.35 -10.74
C LEU A 63 -4.16 -6.81 -9.90
N HIS A 64 -2.98 -7.39 -10.09
CA HIS A 64 -1.73 -6.92 -9.50
C HIS A 64 -0.84 -6.32 -10.57
N TRP A 65 -0.36 -5.11 -10.29
CA TRP A 65 0.56 -4.39 -11.15
C TRP A 65 1.83 -4.05 -10.40
N ALA A 66 2.95 -4.51 -10.93
CA ALA A 66 4.28 -4.14 -10.46
C ALA A 66 5.01 -3.42 -11.60
N PRO A 67 5.08 -2.07 -11.58
CA PRO A 67 5.91 -1.35 -12.52
C PRO A 67 7.39 -1.61 -12.22
N GLY A 68 8.23 -1.65 -13.26
CA GLY A 68 9.67 -1.78 -13.05
C GLY A 68 10.47 -1.22 -14.21
N LEU A 69 11.58 -0.57 -13.88
CA LEU A 69 12.52 0.05 -14.84
C LEU A 69 13.19 -0.97 -15.77
N ARG A 70 13.25 -2.24 -15.33
CA ARG A 70 13.85 -3.36 -16.07
C ARG A 70 12.92 -4.55 -16.25
N ARG A 71 11.89 -4.70 -15.42
CA ARG A 71 10.91 -5.77 -15.55
C ARG A 71 9.57 -5.32 -14.98
N GLY A 72 8.54 -5.28 -15.81
CA GLY A 72 7.17 -5.02 -15.38
C GLY A 72 6.36 -6.30 -15.39
N THR A 73 5.38 -6.38 -14.50
CA THR A 73 4.45 -7.50 -14.42
C THR A 73 3.03 -6.99 -14.23
N LEU A 74 2.10 -7.60 -14.98
CA LEU A 74 0.67 -7.48 -14.77
C LEU A 74 0.09 -8.88 -14.60
N ALA A 75 -0.50 -9.16 -13.44
CA ALA A 75 -1.07 -10.46 -13.13
C ALA A 75 -2.55 -10.31 -12.80
N VAL A 76 -3.37 -11.20 -13.34
CA VAL A 76 -4.79 -11.32 -13.01
C VAL A 76 -5.03 -12.69 -12.41
N LEU A 77 -5.66 -12.70 -11.25
CA LEU A 77 -6.26 -13.89 -10.66
C LEU A 77 -7.76 -13.80 -10.94
N PRO A 78 -8.31 -14.60 -11.88
CA PRO A 78 -9.71 -14.52 -12.24
C PRO A 78 -10.65 -14.84 -11.09
N GLN A 79 -10.20 -15.64 -10.12
CA GLN A 79 -10.90 -15.96 -8.87
C GLN A 79 -9.86 -16.38 -7.81
N PRO A 80 -9.91 -15.91 -6.56
CA PRO A 80 -8.91 -16.26 -5.53
C PRO A 80 -8.80 -17.77 -5.21
N ALA A 81 -9.87 -18.52 -5.48
CA ALA A 81 -9.94 -19.97 -5.27
C ALA A 81 -9.66 -20.79 -6.55
N ALA A 82 -9.79 -20.19 -7.74
CA ALA A 82 -9.39 -20.85 -8.97
C ALA A 82 -7.87 -20.77 -9.02
N LEU A 83 -7.18 -21.89 -9.07
CA LEU A 83 -5.72 -21.96 -9.18
C LEU A 83 -5.25 -21.56 -10.60
N THR A 84 -5.88 -20.52 -11.16
CA THR A 84 -5.65 -19.95 -12.47
C THR A 84 -5.04 -18.55 -12.31
N ARG A 85 -3.92 -18.31 -12.97
CA ARG A 85 -3.23 -17.03 -13.00
C ARG A 85 -2.92 -16.68 -14.44
N VAL A 86 -3.38 -15.52 -14.88
CA VAL A 86 -3.06 -14.94 -16.18
C VAL A 86 -1.98 -13.89 -15.97
N LEU A 87 -0.87 -14.01 -16.69
CA LEU A 87 0.32 -13.20 -16.50
C LEU A 87 0.73 -12.54 -17.81
N LEU A 88 1.07 -11.26 -17.73
CA LEU A 88 1.81 -10.55 -18.74
C LEU A 88 3.09 -10.00 -18.09
N ASP A 89 4.26 -10.43 -18.57
CA ASP A 89 5.55 -9.95 -18.08
C ASP A 89 6.44 -9.44 -19.20
N TRP A 90 7.18 -8.36 -18.94
CA TRP A 90 8.03 -7.74 -19.95
C TRP A 90 9.29 -7.14 -19.33
N GLU A 91 10.39 -7.15 -20.08
CA GLU A 91 11.65 -6.52 -19.65
C GLU A 91 11.73 -5.07 -20.15
N TRP A 92 11.55 -4.85 -21.46
CA TRP A 92 11.79 -3.55 -22.09
C TRP A 92 10.54 -2.88 -22.68
N SER A 93 9.52 -3.67 -23.05
CA SER A 93 8.33 -3.16 -23.74
C SER A 93 7.14 -4.09 -23.58
N VAL A 94 5.96 -3.51 -23.33
CA VAL A 94 4.67 -4.24 -23.31
C VAL A 94 4.37 -4.92 -24.64
N ALA A 95 4.85 -4.36 -25.77
CA ALA A 95 4.66 -4.97 -27.08
C ALA A 95 5.45 -6.29 -27.26
N ALA A 96 6.55 -6.44 -26.52
CA ALA A 96 7.37 -7.64 -26.50
C ALA A 96 7.13 -8.51 -25.25
N ALA A 97 6.06 -8.24 -24.50
CA ALA A 97 5.74 -8.99 -23.29
C ALA A 97 5.43 -10.45 -23.58
N ASP A 98 5.79 -11.33 -22.65
CA ASP A 98 5.40 -12.73 -22.64
C ASP A 98 4.03 -12.85 -21.95
N PHE A 99 3.11 -13.56 -22.60
CA PHE A 99 1.78 -13.85 -22.07
C PHE A 99 1.69 -15.31 -21.67
N THR A 100 1.35 -15.55 -20.41
CA THR A 100 1.27 -16.91 -19.85
C THR A 100 -0.02 -17.11 -19.08
N VAL A 101 -0.63 -18.29 -19.21
CA VAL A 101 -1.74 -18.75 -18.37
C VAL A 101 -1.25 -19.95 -17.58
N HIS A 102 -1.24 -19.84 -16.26
CA HIS A 102 -1.01 -20.96 -15.37
C HIS A 102 -2.36 -21.43 -14.85
N SER A 103 -2.68 -22.70 -15.01
CA SER A 103 -3.90 -23.31 -14.47
C SER A 103 -3.65 -24.77 -14.15
N PHE A 104 -4.49 -25.34 -13.28
CA PHE A 104 -4.56 -26.79 -13.07
C PHE A 104 -5.37 -27.50 -14.15
N ASP A 105 -6.31 -26.79 -14.78
CA ASP A 105 -7.01 -27.29 -15.96
C ASP A 105 -6.08 -27.18 -17.17
N ASP A 106 -6.04 -28.22 -18.00
CA ASP A 106 -5.15 -28.28 -19.17
C ASP A 106 -5.45 -27.17 -20.20
N GLU A 107 -6.74 -26.81 -20.34
CA GLU A 107 -7.21 -25.76 -21.25
C GLU A 107 -8.31 -24.91 -20.59
N PRO A 108 -7.96 -23.97 -19.68
CA PRO A 108 -8.95 -23.16 -18.96
C PRO A 108 -9.65 -22.13 -19.86
N PHE A 109 -9.04 -21.82 -21.01
CA PHE A 109 -9.52 -20.86 -21.99
C PHE A 109 -9.28 -21.37 -23.41
N SER A 110 -10.26 -21.17 -24.28
CA SER A 110 -10.12 -21.38 -25.72
C SER A 110 -9.08 -20.44 -26.32
N ARG A 111 -8.67 -20.73 -27.56
CA ARG A 111 -7.69 -19.90 -28.29
C ARG A 111 -8.14 -18.44 -28.44
N ASP A 112 -9.42 -18.23 -28.73
CA ASP A 112 -9.97 -16.89 -28.95
C ASP A 112 -10.07 -16.11 -27.64
N GLU A 113 -10.47 -16.77 -26.54
CA GLU A 113 -10.48 -16.18 -25.19
C GLU A 113 -9.07 -15.81 -24.72
N ARG A 114 -8.07 -16.66 -24.98
CA ARG A 114 -6.65 -16.36 -24.68
C ARG A 114 -6.17 -15.14 -25.46
N ALA A 115 -6.50 -15.04 -26.75
CA ALA A 115 -6.14 -13.88 -27.57
C ALA A 115 -6.81 -12.60 -27.07
N ALA A 116 -8.07 -12.67 -26.63
CA ALA A 116 -8.78 -11.53 -26.05
C ALA A 116 -8.16 -11.10 -24.71
N LEU A 117 -7.86 -12.05 -23.82
CA LEU A 117 -7.18 -11.79 -22.54
C LEU A 117 -5.81 -11.16 -22.74
N GLU A 118 -5.02 -11.68 -23.67
CA GLU A 118 -3.71 -11.12 -24.00
C GLU A 118 -3.81 -9.68 -24.53
N ALA A 119 -4.71 -9.45 -25.49
CA ALA A 119 -4.92 -8.13 -26.06
C ALA A 119 -5.37 -7.11 -24.99
N TRP A 120 -6.30 -7.52 -24.13
CA TRP A 120 -6.75 -6.71 -22.99
C TRP A 120 -5.61 -6.41 -22.02
N LEU A 121 -4.83 -7.41 -21.57
CA LEU A 121 -3.71 -7.21 -20.65
C LEU A 121 -2.64 -6.29 -21.22
N ARG A 122 -2.30 -6.43 -22.52
CA ARG A 122 -1.35 -5.52 -23.18
C ARG A 122 -1.89 -4.09 -23.22
N GLY A 123 -3.18 -3.92 -23.51
CA GLY A 123 -3.85 -2.62 -23.46
C GLY A 123 -3.84 -1.99 -22.06
N ALA A 124 -4.17 -2.79 -21.05
CA ALA A 124 -4.15 -2.37 -19.64
C ALA A 124 -2.74 -1.99 -19.19
N ALA A 125 -1.73 -2.84 -19.44
CA ALA A 125 -0.34 -2.58 -19.10
C ALA A 125 0.20 -1.30 -19.76
N THR A 126 -0.10 -1.09 -21.05
CA THR A 126 0.29 0.13 -21.77
C THR A 126 -0.34 1.37 -21.11
N ARG A 127 -1.62 1.30 -20.76
CA ARG A 127 -2.31 2.41 -20.10
C ARG A 127 -1.76 2.70 -18.71
N LEU A 128 -1.51 1.66 -17.92
CA LEU A 128 -0.94 1.78 -16.58
C LEU A 128 0.46 2.40 -16.62
N GLN A 129 1.30 2.02 -17.58
CA GLN A 129 2.60 2.67 -17.80
C GLN A 129 2.49 4.17 -18.15
N LEU A 130 1.55 4.53 -19.02
CA LEU A 130 1.33 5.92 -19.41
C LEU A 130 0.79 6.77 -18.26
N LEU A 131 0.08 6.16 -17.31
CA LEU A 131 -0.61 6.82 -16.21
C LEU A 131 0.03 6.57 -14.84
N ASP A 132 1.24 6.02 -14.79
CA ASP A 132 1.92 5.68 -13.53
C ASP A 132 2.04 6.88 -12.58
N GLY A 133 2.50 8.02 -13.11
CA GLY A 133 2.54 9.26 -12.33
C GLY A 133 1.16 9.80 -11.92
N ALA A 134 0.09 9.48 -12.67
CA ALA A 134 -1.27 9.83 -12.26
C ALA A 134 -1.79 8.92 -11.15
N VAL A 135 -1.39 7.65 -11.15
CA VAL A 135 -1.67 6.71 -10.05
C VAL A 135 -0.98 7.18 -8.78
N ASP A 136 0.32 7.47 -8.84
CA ASP A 136 1.09 7.96 -7.70
C ASP A 136 0.48 9.26 -7.13
N ALA A 137 0.17 10.23 -8.01
CA ALA A 137 -0.45 11.48 -7.57
C ALA A 137 -1.85 11.28 -6.94
N ALA A 138 -2.64 10.32 -7.41
CA ALA A 138 -3.94 10.00 -6.81
C ALA A 138 -3.80 9.33 -5.45
N VAL A 139 -2.82 8.44 -5.30
CA VAL A 139 -2.47 7.77 -4.04
C VAL A 139 -2.00 8.81 -3.00
N ASP A 140 -1.04 9.65 -3.36
CA ASP A 140 -0.48 10.68 -2.46
C ASP A 140 -1.55 11.65 -1.99
N ARG A 141 -2.45 12.07 -2.90
CA ARG A 141 -3.62 12.89 -2.55
C ARG A 141 -4.51 12.18 -1.55
N ALA A 142 -4.98 10.97 -1.87
CA ALA A 142 -5.93 10.25 -1.04
C ALA A 142 -5.39 10.01 0.36
N VAL A 143 -4.12 9.59 0.48
CA VAL A 143 -3.47 9.38 1.77
C VAL A 143 -3.34 10.68 2.55
N THR A 144 -2.97 11.78 1.88
CA THR A 144 -2.84 13.10 2.52
C THR A 144 -4.17 13.62 3.01
N ASP A 145 -5.21 13.55 2.19
CA ASP A 145 -6.57 13.97 2.51
C ASP A 145 -7.10 13.17 3.72
N VAL A 146 -7.02 11.84 3.68
CA VAL A 146 -7.49 10.98 4.78
C VAL A 146 -6.71 11.20 6.07
N ALA A 147 -5.38 11.32 5.99
CA ALA A 147 -4.53 11.64 7.12
C ALA A 147 -4.75 13.06 7.68
N SER A 148 -5.34 13.97 6.90
CA SER A 148 -5.78 15.30 7.37
C SER A 148 -7.21 15.31 7.92
N GLY A 149 -7.91 14.16 7.88
CA GLY A 149 -9.29 14.02 8.36
C GLY A 149 -10.36 14.21 7.31
N VAL A 150 -10.02 14.22 6.02
CA VAL A 150 -10.98 14.31 4.92
C VAL A 150 -11.40 12.91 4.49
N ASP A 151 -12.64 12.53 4.80
CA ASP A 151 -13.20 11.21 4.44
C ASP A 151 -13.62 11.11 2.96
N GLU A 152 -13.80 12.23 2.26
CA GLU A 152 -14.14 12.26 0.83
C GLU A 152 -13.04 12.99 0.04
N SER A 153 -12.12 12.22 -0.54
CA SER A 153 -11.00 12.73 -1.35
C SER A 153 -11.41 12.78 -2.83
N ALA A 154 -11.76 13.97 -3.33
CA ALA A 154 -12.04 14.20 -4.73
C ALA A 154 -10.79 14.66 -5.50
N PRO A 155 -10.66 14.33 -6.81
CA PRO A 155 -9.65 14.95 -7.67
C PRO A 155 -9.77 16.48 -7.66
N PRO A 156 -8.65 17.22 -7.75
CA PRO A 156 -8.69 18.67 -7.74
C PRO A 156 -9.50 19.23 -8.92
N ALA A 157 -10.16 20.36 -8.68
CA ALA A 157 -10.95 21.03 -9.71
C ALA A 157 -10.07 21.40 -10.92
N GLY A 158 -10.58 21.17 -12.13
CA GLY A 158 -9.86 21.46 -13.38
C GLY A 158 -8.98 20.32 -13.90
N VAL A 159 -8.91 19.18 -13.21
CA VAL A 159 -8.42 17.92 -13.81
C VAL A 159 -9.50 17.41 -14.78
N ALA A 160 -9.35 17.63 -16.08
CA ALA A 160 -10.29 17.13 -17.09
C ALA A 160 -9.56 16.44 -18.25
N ASP A 161 -9.75 15.12 -18.34
CA ASP A 161 -10.50 14.47 -19.43
C ASP A 161 -10.88 13.04 -18.96
N GLY A 162 -12.18 12.79 -18.77
CA GLY A 162 -12.72 11.47 -18.42
C GLY A 162 -13.75 11.45 -17.30
N PRO A 163 -14.58 10.39 -17.22
CA PRO A 163 -15.55 10.21 -16.14
C PRO A 163 -14.90 10.07 -14.76
N LEU A 164 -15.62 10.55 -13.74
CA LEU A 164 -15.28 10.36 -12.34
C LEU A 164 -15.82 9.00 -11.86
N ALA A 165 -14.91 8.14 -11.40
CA ALA A 165 -15.24 6.92 -10.69
C ALA A 165 -14.98 7.11 -9.19
N TRP A 166 -15.74 6.41 -8.36
CA TRP A 166 -15.61 6.45 -6.91
C TRP A 166 -15.36 5.05 -6.36
N ALA A 167 -14.39 4.93 -5.46
CA ALA A 167 -14.20 3.74 -4.64
C ALA A 167 -14.50 4.09 -3.18
N VAL A 168 -14.98 3.10 -2.43
CA VAL A 168 -15.18 3.16 -0.99
C VAL A 168 -14.16 2.22 -0.37
N LEU A 169 -13.33 2.73 0.53
CA LEU A 169 -12.23 2.00 1.15
C LEU A 169 -12.34 2.05 2.67
N GLY A 170 -12.00 0.96 3.33
CA GLY A 170 -11.89 0.90 4.78
C GLY A 170 -10.49 1.24 5.25
N THR A 171 -10.36 1.98 6.34
CA THR A 171 -9.05 2.36 6.88
C THR A 171 -9.07 2.55 8.39
N ARG A 172 -7.88 2.49 9.01
CA ARG A 172 -7.62 2.84 10.41
C ARG A 172 -6.67 4.02 10.55
N VAL A 173 -6.43 4.77 9.47
CA VAL A 173 -5.70 6.03 9.54
C VAL A 173 -6.47 6.99 10.47
N SER A 174 -5.80 7.51 11.49
CA SER A 174 -6.35 8.48 12.43
C SER A 174 -6.54 9.84 11.79
N VAL A 175 -7.50 10.60 12.32
CA VAL A 175 -7.53 12.06 12.17
C VAL A 175 -6.53 12.66 13.17
N PRO A 176 -5.83 13.75 12.83
CA PRO A 176 -4.98 14.44 13.78
C PRO A 176 -5.80 14.93 14.98
N ASP A 177 -5.26 14.77 16.19
CA ASP A 177 -5.91 15.31 17.39
C ASP A 177 -6.00 16.84 17.31
N ALA A 178 -7.14 17.37 17.77
CA ALA A 178 -7.39 18.81 17.76
C ALA A 178 -6.35 19.53 18.64
N GLY A 179 -5.50 20.34 18.02
CA GLY A 179 -4.45 21.08 18.71
C GLY A 179 -3.18 20.29 18.98
N SER A 180 -3.00 19.11 18.37
CA SER A 180 -1.71 18.42 18.37
C SER A 180 -0.61 19.33 17.82
N ALA A 181 0.54 19.37 18.51
CA ALA A 181 1.74 20.04 18.02
C ALA A 181 2.27 19.39 16.73
N HIS A 182 2.03 18.07 16.60
CA HIS A 182 2.45 17.25 15.46
C HIS A 182 1.22 16.62 14.82
N SER A 183 0.62 17.30 13.84
CA SER A 183 -0.60 16.82 13.19
C SER A 183 -0.36 15.62 12.26
N ARG A 184 0.85 15.52 11.70
CA ARG A 184 1.27 14.41 10.85
C ARG A 184 2.76 14.19 11.02
N VAL A 185 3.12 12.95 11.32
CA VAL A 185 4.52 12.53 11.43
C VAL A 185 4.78 11.48 10.36
N ASP A 186 5.72 11.75 9.48
CA ASP A 186 6.16 10.80 8.45
C ASP A 186 7.35 9.98 8.97
N VAL A 187 7.39 8.70 8.56
CA VAL A 187 8.51 7.82 8.88
C VAL A 187 9.37 7.72 7.64
N ALA A 188 10.60 8.21 7.74
CA ALA A 188 11.61 8.09 6.71
C ALA A 188 12.46 6.84 6.96
N LEU A 189 12.66 6.05 5.91
CA LEU A 189 13.60 4.93 5.92
C LEU A 189 15.05 5.46 6.05
N PRO A 190 15.95 4.67 6.63
CA PRO A 190 17.33 5.09 6.83
C PRO A 190 18.02 5.54 5.54
N ASP A 191 18.83 6.59 5.64
CA ASP A 191 19.83 6.90 4.62
C ASP A 191 20.77 5.70 4.46
N GLY A 192 21.28 5.46 3.25
CA GLY A 192 22.15 4.31 2.96
C GLY A 192 23.44 4.27 3.80
N ALA A 193 23.74 5.36 4.51
CA ALA A 193 24.86 5.50 5.44
C ALA A 193 24.60 4.96 6.86
N ASP A 194 23.34 4.80 7.28
CA ASP A 194 22.98 4.25 8.61
C ASP A 194 21.75 3.33 8.51
N PRO A 195 21.93 2.07 8.05
CA PRO A 195 20.84 1.20 7.60
C PRO A 195 19.91 0.67 8.70
N GLY A 196 20.07 1.10 9.95
CA GLY A 196 19.39 0.51 11.10
C GLY A 196 18.25 1.32 11.72
N TRP A 197 18.12 2.60 11.37
CA TRP A 197 17.20 3.53 12.04
C TRP A 197 16.18 4.14 11.10
N GLU A 198 14.90 3.91 11.41
CA GLU A 198 13.80 4.71 10.87
C GLU A 198 13.73 6.02 11.65
N VAL A 199 13.39 7.11 10.95
CA VAL A 199 13.36 8.45 11.52
C VAL A 199 11.94 9.01 11.47
N PHE A 200 11.46 9.50 12.60
CA PHE A 200 10.18 10.20 12.70
C PHE A 200 10.38 11.68 12.41
N VAL A 201 9.65 12.21 11.44
CA VAL A 201 9.78 13.59 10.97
C VAL A 201 8.42 14.26 10.96
N ASP A 202 8.29 15.42 11.60
CA ASP A 202 7.10 16.25 11.49
C ASP A 202 6.91 16.71 10.04
N ALA A 203 5.76 16.40 9.44
CA ALA A 203 5.52 16.67 8.03
C ALA A 203 5.39 18.17 7.71
N ALA A 204 5.04 19.01 8.69
CA ALA A 204 4.87 20.45 8.51
C ALA A 204 6.19 21.22 8.69
N THR A 205 7.00 20.84 9.68
CA THR A 205 8.24 21.56 10.03
C THR A 205 9.50 20.90 9.50
N GLY A 206 9.44 19.62 9.14
CA GLY A 206 10.61 18.81 8.83
C GLY A 206 11.48 18.49 10.06
N GLU A 207 10.98 18.77 11.26
CA GLU A 207 11.68 18.51 12.50
C GLU A 207 11.76 17.01 12.79
N ARG A 208 12.90 16.57 13.31
CA ARG A 208 13.12 15.16 13.63
C ARG A 208 12.71 14.89 15.08
N LEU A 209 11.67 14.09 15.25
CA LEU A 209 11.05 13.83 16.55
C LEU A 209 11.66 12.63 17.28
N GLY A 210 12.19 11.66 16.54
CA GLY A 210 12.77 10.47 17.15
C GLY A 210 13.20 9.44 16.14
N PHE A 211 13.46 8.24 16.65
CA PHE A 211 14.00 7.12 15.89
C PHE A 211 13.38 5.81 16.32
N ARG A 212 13.29 4.87 15.38
CA ARG A 212 12.96 3.47 15.65
C ARG A 212 14.04 2.56 15.09
N ARG A 213 14.43 1.55 15.87
CA ARG A 213 15.35 0.50 15.44
C ARG A 213 14.72 -0.87 15.63
N THR A 214 14.80 -1.69 14.58
CA THR A 214 14.52 -3.11 14.70
C THR A 214 15.72 -3.81 15.35
N LEU A 215 15.45 -4.57 16.41
CA LEU A 215 16.42 -5.43 17.08
C LEU A 215 16.21 -6.86 16.59
N ASP A 216 17.20 -7.39 15.88
CA ASP A 216 17.20 -8.74 15.35
C ASP A 216 18.35 -9.59 15.89
N GLU A 217 18.13 -10.89 15.92
CA GLU A 217 19.15 -11.90 16.18
C GLU A 217 19.09 -12.93 15.05
N ALA A 218 20.21 -13.16 14.36
CA ALA A 218 20.30 -14.04 13.20
C ALA A 218 19.28 -13.74 12.07
N GLY A 219 18.90 -12.46 11.91
CA GLY A 219 17.91 -12.03 10.91
C GLY A 219 16.45 -12.18 11.36
N GLU A 220 16.20 -12.64 12.58
CA GLU A 220 14.86 -12.66 13.17
C GLU A 220 14.69 -11.49 14.14
N ALA A 221 13.78 -10.56 13.81
CA ALA A 221 13.40 -9.47 14.70
C ALA A 221 12.78 -10.03 15.99
N TYR A 222 13.30 -9.62 17.15
CA TYR A 222 12.80 -10.00 18.47
C TYR A 222 12.24 -8.82 19.28
N ALA A 223 12.61 -7.58 18.95
CA ALA A 223 12.14 -6.38 19.62
C ALA A 223 12.29 -5.12 18.74
N PHE A 224 11.66 -4.03 19.17
CA PHE A 224 11.77 -2.72 18.55
C PHE A 224 12.11 -1.67 19.61
N SER A 225 13.05 -0.79 19.30
CA SER A 225 13.48 0.27 20.21
C SER A 225 13.06 1.63 19.66
N TYR A 226 12.36 2.41 20.48
CA TYR A 226 11.86 3.75 20.17
C TYR A 226 12.61 4.77 21.03
N LEU A 227 13.24 5.75 20.39
CA LEU A 227 14.07 6.76 21.03
C LEU A 227 13.63 8.16 20.60
N VAL A 228 13.21 8.99 21.54
CA VAL A 228 12.88 10.41 21.28
C VAL A 228 14.18 11.19 21.07
N ALA A 229 14.17 12.16 20.16
CA ALA A 229 15.35 12.98 19.91
C ALA A 229 15.63 13.94 21.09
N ASP A 230 16.88 14.11 21.49
CA ASP A 230 17.29 14.85 22.70
C ASP A 230 16.77 16.30 22.84
N HIS A 231 16.38 16.92 21.72
CA HIS A 231 15.92 18.31 21.66
C HIS A 231 14.39 18.45 21.74
N VAL A 232 13.67 17.33 21.78
CA VAL A 232 12.21 17.26 21.78
C VAL A 232 11.74 16.86 23.17
N ASP A 233 10.87 17.67 23.77
CA ASP A 233 10.42 17.51 25.17
C ASP A 233 8.91 17.25 25.30
N ASP A 234 8.15 17.39 24.22
CA ASP A 234 6.70 17.21 24.14
C ASP A 234 6.26 15.89 23.49
N VAL A 235 7.22 15.00 23.16
CA VAL A 235 6.99 13.69 22.56
C VAL A 235 7.44 12.57 23.49
N SER A 236 6.62 11.53 23.60
CA SER A 236 6.96 10.30 24.32
C SER A 236 7.28 9.14 23.36
N PRO A 237 7.98 8.08 23.82
CA PRO A 237 8.19 6.90 23.00
C PRO A 237 6.88 6.18 22.60
N ASP A 238 5.81 6.31 23.39
CA ASP A 238 4.48 5.79 23.03
C ASP A 238 3.87 6.57 21.84
N ASP A 239 4.14 7.86 21.73
CA ASP A 239 3.74 8.66 20.56
C ASP A 239 4.48 8.19 19.29
N LEU A 240 5.79 7.91 19.40
CA LEU A 240 6.57 7.35 18.30
C LEU A 240 6.00 5.99 17.84
N ARG A 241 5.64 5.13 18.80
CA ARG A 241 4.99 3.85 18.51
C ARG A 241 3.65 4.04 17.81
N HIS A 242 2.80 4.94 18.30
CA HIS A 242 1.54 5.26 17.65
C HIS A 242 1.73 5.79 16.22
N TRP A 243 2.69 6.70 16.00
CA TRP A 243 2.97 7.23 14.67
C TRP A 243 3.53 6.19 13.70
N HIS A 244 4.27 5.20 14.21
CA HIS A 244 4.71 4.06 13.41
C HIS A 244 3.51 3.19 12.98
N ASP A 245 2.56 2.88 13.88
CA ASP A 245 1.32 2.19 13.52
C ASP A 245 0.53 2.99 12.46
N GLN A 246 0.44 4.31 12.62
CA GLN A 246 -0.20 5.20 11.64
C GLN A 246 0.55 5.28 10.31
N HIS A 247 1.87 5.10 10.30
CA HIS A 247 2.64 4.96 9.08
C HIS A 247 2.27 3.68 8.32
N ILE A 248 2.21 2.53 9.01
CA ILE A 248 1.78 1.25 8.41
C ILE A 248 0.36 1.38 7.84
N HIS A 249 -0.58 1.96 8.60
CA HIS A 249 -1.95 2.16 8.13
C HIS A 249 -2.05 3.05 6.88
N ARG A 250 -1.18 4.07 6.77
CA ARG A 250 -1.11 4.91 5.56
C ARG A 250 -0.51 4.16 4.38
N GLN A 251 0.47 3.28 4.59
CA GLN A 251 1.00 2.41 3.53
C GLN A 251 -0.07 1.43 3.03
N LEU A 252 -0.81 0.79 3.94
CA LEU A 252 -1.93 -0.08 3.56
C LEU A 252 -3.01 0.68 2.77
N LEU A 253 -3.39 1.87 3.23
CA LEU A 253 -4.32 2.73 2.47
C LEU A 253 -3.76 3.10 1.10
N ALA A 254 -2.46 3.40 1.00
CA ALA A 254 -1.83 3.74 -0.26
C ALA A 254 -1.91 2.57 -1.27
N ASP A 255 -1.69 1.34 -0.79
CA ASP A 255 -1.80 0.12 -1.58
C ASP A 255 -3.25 -0.13 -2.02
N ASP A 256 -4.22 0.03 -1.12
CA ASP A 256 -5.65 -0.12 -1.44
C ASP A 256 -6.12 0.91 -2.48
N VAL A 257 -5.71 2.17 -2.33
CA VAL A 257 -6.01 3.24 -3.30
C VAL A 257 -5.37 2.95 -4.65
N ARG A 258 -4.11 2.50 -4.66
CA ARG A 258 -3.40 2.09 -5.87
C ARG A 258 -4.13 0.95 -6.56
N GLN A 259 -4.47 -0.11 -5.81
CA GLN A 259 -5.17 -1.27 -6.33
C GLN A 259 -6.53 -0.88 -6.93
N ALA A 260 -7.31 -0.05 -6.24
CA ALA A 260 -8.58 0.46 -6.75
C ALA A 260 -8.41 1.20 -8.08
N TYR A 261 -7.43 2.12 -8.16
CA TYR A 261 -7.24 2.89 -9.40
C TYR A 261 -6.73 2.02 -10.55
N VAL A 262 -5.83 1.08 -10.27
CA VAL A 262 -5.31 0.12 -11.26
C VAL A 262 -6.43 -0.71 -11.88
N HIS A 263 -7.40 -1.18 -11.09
CA HIS A 263 -8.57 -1.91 -11.61
C HIS A 263 -9.42 -1.03 -12.51
N LEU A 264 -9.74 0.19 -12.06
CA LEU A 264 -10.52 1.15 -12.82
C LEU A 264 -9.85 1.50 -14.17
N LEU A 265 -8.53 1.69 -14.18
CA LEU A 265 -7.76 1.94 -15.40
C LEU A 265 -7.75 0.72 -16.34
N ALA A 266 -7.84 -0.49 -15.82
CA ALA A 266 -7.98 -1.72 -16.61
C ALA A 266 -9.42 -1.98 -17.11
N GLY A 267 -10.39 -1.16 -16.69
CA GLY A 267 -11.81 -1.32 -17.02
C GLY A 267 -12.55 -2.36 -16.17
N LEU A 268 -11.94 -2.76 -15.07
CA LEU A 268 -12.54 -3.59 -14.04
C LEU A 268 -13.26 -2.71 -13.02
N ASP A 269 -14.17 -3.32 -12.27
CA ASP A 269 -14.74 -2.66 -11.11
C ASP A 269 -13.64 -2.56 -10.03
N ALA A 270 -13.66 -1.48 -9.24
CA ALA A 270 -12.76 -1.40 -8.09
C ALA A 270 -13.02 -2.62 -7.19
N PRO A 271 -11.96 -3.32 -6.72
CA PRO A 271 -12.14 -4.47 -5.87
C PRO A 271 -12.95 -4.03 -4.64
N VAL A 272 -13.89 -4.86 -4.21
CA VAL A 272 -14.60 -4.65 -2.95
C VAL A 272 -13.50 -4.73 -1.89
N SER A 273 -13.08 -3.59 -1.37
CA SER A 273 -11.96 -3.50 -0.44
C SER A 273 -12.14 -4.56 0.65
N VAL A 274 -11.09 -5.33 0.89
CA VAL A 274 -11.04 -6.36 1.92
C VAL A 274 -11.51 -5.73 3.23
N THR A 275 -12.74 -6.04 3.62
CA THR A 275 -13.21 -5.76 4.97
C THR A 275 -12.40 -6.66 5.89
N TYR A 276 -11.33 -6.13 6.48
CA TYR A 276 -10.63 -6.80 7.58
C TYR A 276 -11.54 -6.74 8.80
N SER A 277 -12.50 -7.66 8.88
CA SER A 277 -13.23 -7.93 10.10
C SER A 277 -12.23 -8.47 11.13
N GLY A 278 -11.97 -7.67 12.18
CA GLY A 278 -11.35 -8.16 13.42
C GLY A 278 -12.33 -8.99 14.23
#